data_AF-A0AAD2G4Q4-F1
#
_entry.id   AF-A0AAD2G4Q4-F1
#
_cell.length_a   1.000
_cell.length_b   1.000
_cell.length_c   1.000
_cell.angle_alpha   90.00
_cell.angle_beta   90.00
_cell.angle_gamma   90.00
#
_symmetry.space_group_name_H-M   'P 1'
#
loop_
_entity.id
_entity.type
_entity.pdbx_description
1 polymer ?
#
loop_
_entity_poly.entity_id
_entity_poly.type
_entity_poly.pdbx_seq_one_letter_code
_entity_poly.pdbx_strand_id
1 'polypeptide(L)'
;MTVDSDAANSRLVVFVGPHKSASSSIQEFFLRHAPSAHNGTGGKLIQNHHPSLANWTWPFIIRRRSYQPRKGFAPLVTEYEDPGWEKTIHETILNVWNSNDNQKQQIILGTEELDRFGKTPWSGRDGLAAIEKLITLLQPDSIDIVVNYRRPRSHQWISIWKQLTRREKKTPAYSEYLCRDNAQDMLWEYLNCVANPIGLAGALIEQFGDRATIHILDMDGISKKDLDVSHVFACRVLKDVPCSTDNEWVDGMPHPALLNQKFGNPGITQQQLDEMEWMFLQRDCSYFEDKSFLQNPNLKVHYGDTMLQPCSALATNGIPRSSFANTTILLKLLQAQIGCDGTTIEDVLRNVQPGVALKIMPGAKSSSIAEAQSNGGLRTLPTEIHPSNIEMSSDLTQDAMIRMQLYALLVGVAAFICLFLRRIKLKRNKSRRR
;
A
#
# COMPACT_ATOMS: atom_id res chain seq x y z
N MET A 1 23.47 -35.59 6.78
CA MET A 1 22.98 -34.20 6.74
C MET A 1 23.13 -33.64 8.13
N THR A 2 24.21 -32.92 8.38
CA THR A 2 24.39 -32.13 9.60
C THR A 2 23.43 -30.96 9.49
N VAL A 3 22.38 -30.96 10.32
CA VAL A 3 21.58 -29.78 10.56
C VAL A 3 22.53 -28.83 11.28
N ASP A 4 23.14 -27.90 10.53
CA ASP A 4 23.83 -26.78 11.14
C ASP A 4 22.81 -26.15 12.09
N SER A 5 23.12 -26.20 13.38
CA SER A 5 22.38 -25.48 14.39
C SER A 5 22.70 -24.00 14.21
N ASP A 6 22.17 -23.42 13.14
CA ASP A 6 22.12 -21.99 12.93
C ASP A 6 21.53 -21.41 14.20
N ALA A 7 22.35 -20.70 14.97
CA ALA A 7 21.91 -20.02 16.17
C ALA A 7 20.70 -19.17 15.78
N ALA A 8 19.49 -19.52 16.20
CA ALA A 8 18.25 -19.13 15.48
C ALA A 8 18.12 -17.63 15.13
N ASN A 9 18.40 -17.21 13.90
CA ASN A 9 18.48 -15.77 13.59
C ASN A 9 17.12 -15.06 13.76
N SER A 10 17.12 -13.85 14.32
CA SER A 10 15.94 -12.99 14.40
C SER A 10 15.48 -12.58 12.99
N ARG A 11 14.17 -12.53 12.77
CA ARG A 11 13.64 -12.37 11.41
C ARG A 11 12.43 -11.44 11.35
N LEU A 12 12.46 -10.53 10.40
CA LEU A 12 11.36 -9.63 10.09
C LEU A 12 10.82 -9.95 8.69
N VAL A 13 9.53 -10.25 8.61
CA VAL A 13 8.82 -10.36 7.33
C VAL A 13 7.84 -9.21 7.20
N VAL A 14 8.07 -8.37 6.19
CA VAL A 14 7.21 -7.22 5.89
C VAL A 14 6.34 -7.54 4.69
N PHE A 15 5.04 -7.68 4.93
CA PHE A 15 4.05 -7.85 3.87
C PHE A 15 3.62 -6.49 3.30
N VAL A 16 4.04 -6.23 2.07
CA VAL A 16 3.71 -5.06 1.27
C VAL A 16 2.75 -5.50 0.17
N GLY A 17 1.53 -5.87 0.57
CA GLY A 17 0.52 -6.29 -0.39
C GLY A 17 -0.14 -5.08 -1.03
N PRO A 18 0.11 -4.76 -2.31
CA PRO A 18 -0.50 -3.59 -2.92
C PRO A 18 -2.01 -3.68 -2.81
N HIS A 19 -2.67 -2.55 -2.62
CA HIS A 19 -4.09 -2.51 -2.32
C HIS A 19 -4.87 -3.38 -3.30
N LYS A 20 -5.83 -4.14 -2.76
CA LYS A 20 -6.71 -5.02 -3.56
C LYS A 20 -6.00 -6.18 -4.25
N SER A 21 -4.91 -6.67 -3.67
CA SER A 21 -4.16 -7.85 -4.10
C SER A 21 -4.20 -8.95 -3.03
N ALA A 22 -5.39 -9.33 -2.56
CA ALA A 22 -5.61 -10.26 -1.43
C ALA A 22 -4.97 -9.88 -0.09
N SER A 23 -4.46 -8.64 0.07
CA SER A 23 -3.78 -8.21 1.30
C SER A 23 -4.64 -8.36 2.55
N SER A 24 -5.93 -8.05 2.43
CA SER A 24 -6.90 -8.24 3.51
C SER A 24 -7.06 -9.71 3.94
N SER A 25 -6.92 -10.67 3.02
CA SER A 25 -7.05 -12.10 3.30
C SER A 25 -5.80 -12.63 4.00
N ILE A 26 -4.61 -12.26 3.53
CA ILE A 26 -3.33 -12.62 4.16
C ILE A 26 -3.22 -12.04 5.57
N GLN A 27 -3.56 -10.76 5.74
CA GLN A 27 -3.57 -10.13 7.07
C GLN A 27 -4.56 -10.82 8.02
N GLU A 28 -5.74 -11.20 7.52
CA GLU A 28 -6.73 -11.91 8.34
C GLU A 28 -6.29 -13.34 8.68
N PHE A 29 -5.61 -14.02 7.77
CA PHE A 29 -5.00 -15.33 8.01
C PHE A 29 -3.98 -15.25 9.16
N PHE A 30 -2.98 -14.36 9.09
CA PHE A 30 -1.97 -14.25 10.14
C PHE A 30 -2.51 -13.69 11.45
N LEU A 31 -3.47 -12.74 11.42
CA LEU A 31 -4.15 -12.28 12.63
C LEU A 31 -4.94 -13.38 13.33
N ARG A 32 -5.44 -14.37 12.58
CA ARG A 32 -6.20 -15.47 13.14
C ARG A 32 -5.30 -16.58 13.66
N HIS A 33 -4.20 -16.87 12.97
CA HIS A 33 -3.39 -18.06 13.19
C HIS A 33 -2.02 -17.81 13.82
N ALA A 34 -1.55 -16.57 13.84
CA ALA A 34 -0.31 -16.16 14.47
C ALA A 34 -0.46 -14.86 15.33
N PRO A 35 -1.57 -14.61 16.06
CA PRO A 35 -1.71 -13.36 16.81
C PRO A 35 -0.74 -13.29 17.99
N SER A 36 -0.21 -12.09 18.28
CA SER A 36 0.46 -11.87 19.57
C SER A 36 -0.52 -12.00 20.74
N ALA A 37 -0.03 -12.45 21.90
CA ALA A 37 -0.81 -12.46 23.13
C ALA A 37 -1.35 -11.06 23.45
N HIS A 38 -2.61 -10.98 23.85
CA HIS A 38 -3.23 -9.72 24.21
C HIS A 38 -2.95 -9.41 25.69
N ASN A 39 -2.06 -8.46 25.96
CA ASN A 39 -1.75 -8.02 27.33
C ASN A 39 -2.84 -7.08 27.93
N GLY A 40 -4.01 -6.96 27.26
CA GLY A 40 -5.10 -6.09 27.68
C GLY A 40 -6.04 -6.75 28.68
N THR A 41 -6.16 -6.16 29.87
CA THR A 41 -7.03 -6.53 30.98
C THR A 41 -8.50 -6.71 30.56
N GLY A 42 -8.94 -7.95 30.32
CA GLY A 42 -10.37 -8.31 30.27
C GLY A 42 -10.92 -8.79 28.91
N GLY A 43 -10.10 -8.86 27.86
CA GLY A 43 -10.47 -9.54 26.62
C GLY A 43 -10.17 -11.04 26.71
N LYS A 44 -11.13 -11.91 26.37
CA LYS A 44 -10.90 -13.35 26.21
C LYS A 44 -9.72 -13.51 25.23
N LEU A 45 -8.60 -14.10 25.69
CA LEU A 45 -7.43 -14.34 24.84
C LEU A 45 -7.91 -14.98 23.52
N ILE A 46 -7.43 -14.46 22.38
CA ILE A 46 -7.53 -15.19 21.12
C ILE A 46 -6.54 -16.36 21.25
N GLN A 47 -7.01 -17.48 21.79
CA GLN A 47 -6.17 -18.62 22.18
C GLN A 47 -5.72 -19.51 21.01
N ASN A 48 -5.97 -19.12 19.76
CA ASN A 48 -5.78 -20.04 18.63
C ASN A 48 -4.53 -19.72 17.84
N HIS A 49 -3.38 -19.57 18.52
CA HIS A 49 -2.10 -19.60 17.83
C HIS A 49 -1.92 -21.00 17.24
N HIS A 50 -1.76 -21.08 15.92
CA HIS A 50 -1.66 -22.37 15.25
C HIS A 50 -0.28 -22.97 15.53
N PRO A 51 -0.17 -24.28 15.86
CA PRO A 51 1.12 -24.92 16.14
C PRO A 51 2.13 -24.77 14.99
N SER A 52 1.69 -24.90 13.75
CA SER A 52 2.52 -24.71 12.55
C SER A 52 3.09 -23.30 12.39
N LEU A 53 2.52 -22.29 13.07
CA LEU A 53 3.03 -20.93 13.05
C LEU A 53 3.69 -20.54 14.37
N ALA A 54 3.96 -21.48 15.30
CA ALA A 54 4.39 -21.18 16.67
C ALA A 54 5.56 -20.19 16.81
N ASN A 55 6.49 -20.17 15.84
CA ASN A 55 7.66 -19.28 15.85
C ASN A 55 7.38 -17.88 15.28
N TRP A 56 6.23 -17.70 14.62
CA TRP A 56 5.84 -16.47 13.95
C TRP A 56 4.77 -15.73 14.72
N THR A 57 4.93 -14.42 14.85
CA THR A 57 3.93 -13.59 15.52
C THR A 57 3.54 -12.39 14.67
N TRP A 58 2.24 -12.15 14.57
CA TRP A 58 1.61 -10.96 14.05
C TRP A 58 1.20 -10.04 15.21
N PRO A 59 1.88 -8.90 15.43
CA PRO A 59 1.58 -8.02 16.55
C PRO A 59 0.14 -7.48 16.46
N PHE A 60 -0.60 -7.65 17.54
CA PHE A 60 -1.98 -7.18 17.64
C PHE A 60 -2.02 -5.75 18.19
N ILE A 61 -2.41 -4.79 17.36
CA ILE A 61 -2.62 -3.41 17.78
C ILE A 61 -4.07 -3.22 18.25
N ILE A 62 -4.22 -2.76 19.50
CA ILE A 62 -5.53 -2.53 20.11
C ILE A 62 -6.29 -1.45 19.32
N ARG A 63 -7.54 -1.77 18.97
CA ARG A 63 -8.40 -0.93 18.14
C ARG A 63 -8.60 0.47 18.74
N ARG A 64 -8.37 1.51 17.92
CA ARG A 64 -9.26 2.69 17.91
C ARG A 64 -10.58 2.27 17.25
N ARG A 65 -11.71 2.83 17.70
CA ARG A 65 -13.07 2.47 17.21
C ARG A 65 -13.22 2.48 15.67
N SER A 66 -12.35 3.19 14.95
CA SER A 66 -12.35 3.34 13.50
C SER A 66 -11.60 2.25 12.71
N TYR A 67 -10.69 1.48 13.33
CA TYR A 67 -9.80 0.57 12.60
C TYR A 67 -10.13 -0.91 12.80
N GLN A 68 -10.18 -1.65 11.70
CA GLN A 68 -10.18 -3.11 11.73
C GLN A 68 -8.80 -3.61 12.15
N PRO A 69 -8.64 -4.72 12.90
CA PRO A 69 -7.35 -5.20 13.38
C PRO A 69 -6.32 -5.41 12.26
N ARG A 70 -6.77 -5.90 11.11
CA ARG A 70 -5.93 -6.06 9.90
C ARG A 70 -5.32 -4.77 9.38
N LYS A 71 -5.91 -3.62 9.72
CA LYS A 71 -5.41 -2.29 9.36
C LYS A 71 -4.61 -1.63 10.48
N GLY A 72 -4.21 -2.37 11.52
CA GLY A 72 -3.53 -1.83 12.70
C GLY A 72 -2.25 -1.05 12.36
N PHE A 73 -1.52 -1.48 11.33
CA PHE A 73 -0.26 -0.86 10.91
C PHE A 73 -0.41 0.21 9.83
N ALA A 74 -1.60 0.41 9.24
CA ALA A 74 -1.83 1.48 8.26
C ALA A 74 -1.36 2.87 8.75
N PRO A 75 -1.56 3.24 10.03
CA PRO A 75 -1.14 4.55 10.53
C PRO A 75 0.37 4.80 10.53
N LEU A 76 1.23 3.77 10.41
CA LEU A 76 2.67 3.97 10.17
C LEU A 76 2.94 4.79 8.90
N VAL A 77 2.02 4.72 7.93
CA VAL A 77 2.09 5.45 6.67
C VAL A 77 1.07 6.58 6.61
N THR A 78 -0.14 6.40 7.17
CA THR A 78 -1.23 7.38 7.00
C THR A 78 -1.30 8.44 8.09
N GLU A 79 -0.67 8.21 9.24
CA GLU A 79 -0.68 9.11 10.41
C GLU A 79 0.76 9.31 10.92
N TYR A 80 1.75 9.35 10.02
CA TYR A 80 3.18 9.49 10.37
C TYR A 80 3.51 10.81 11.10
N GLU A 81 2.59 11.76 11.10
CA GLU A 81 2.69 13.04 11.80
C GLU A 81 2.08 13.02 13.23
N ASP A 82 1.41 11.93 13.63
CA ASP A 82 0.92 11.73 15.01
C ASP A 82 1.94 10.88 15.81
N PRO A 83 2.90 11.52 16.51
CA PRO A 83 3.97 10.80 17.21
C PRO A 83 3.43 9.93 18.35
N GLY A 84 2.26 10.27 18.93
CA GLY A 84 1.67 9.47 20.01
C GLY A 84 1.18 8.12 19.51
N TRP A 85 0.60 8.10 18.32
CA TRP A 85 0.11 6.88 17.72
C TRP A 85 1.24 6.03 17.11
N GLU A 86 2.20 6.66 16.41
CA GLU A 86 3.42 5.99 15.94
C GLU A 86 4.15 5.30 17.12
N LYS A 87 4.34 6.02 18.23
CA LYS A 87 4.92 5.46 19.45
C LYS A 87 4.15 4.25 19.98
N THR A 88 2.81 4.32 20.02
CA THR A 88 1.98 3.19 20.47
C THR A 88 2.18 1.95 19.59
N ILE A 89 2.28 2.14 18.27
CA ILE A 89 2.54 1.04 17.34
C ILE A 89 3.95 0.48 17.58
N HIS A 90 4.97 1.32 17.66
CA HIS A 90 6.34 0.91 17.90
C HIS A 90 6.50 0.16 19.22
N GLU A 91 5.91 0.66 20.32
CA GLU A 91 5.89 -0.02 21.60
C GLU A 91 5.19 -1.38 21.52
N THR A 92 4.09 -1.48 20.77
CA THR A 92 3.40 -2.77 20.57
C THR A 92 4.31 -3.77 19.85
N ILE A 93 4.98 -3.35 18.78
CA ILE A 93 5.89 -4.21 18.01
C ILE A 93 7.10 -4.60 18.87
N LEU A 94 7.73 -3.65 19.56
CA LEU A 94 8.88 -3.89 20.45
C LEU A 94 8.51 -4.80 21.61
N ASN A 95 7.34 -4.62 22.22
CA ASN A 95 6.88 -5.51 23.29
C ASN A 95 6.72 -6.94 22.77
N VAL A 96 6.20 -7.12 21.55
CA VAL A 96 6.18 -8.44 20.93
C VAL A 96 7.61 -8.91 20.71
N TRP A 97 8.45 -8.15 20.00
CA TRP A 97 9.84 -8.48 19.67
C TRP A 97 10.73 -8.86 20.86
N ASN A 98 10.47 -8.27 22.03
CA ASN A 98 11.23 -8.50 23.26
C ASN A 98 10.58 -9.49 24.24
N SER A 99 9.38 -10.02 23.94
CA SER A 99 8.59 -10.79 24.93
C SER A 99 9.02 -12.25 25.12
N ASN A 100 9.88 -12.79 24.25
CA ASN A 100 10.33 -14.18 24.37
C ASN A 100 11.72 -14.27 25.01
N ASP A 101 11.77 -14.47 26.32
CA ASP A 101 13.01 -14.63 27.09
C ASP A 101 13.90 -15.82 26.66
N ASN A 102 13.42 -16.76 25.81
CA ASN A 102 14.19 -17.96 25.43
C ASN A 102 14.03 -18.47 23.98
N GLN A 103 13.32 -17.77 23.10
CA GLN A 103 13.20 -18.15 21.68
C GLN A 103 13.38 -16.94 20.76
N LYS A 104 14.33 -17.05 19.82
CA LYS A 104 14.61 -16.03 18.81
C LYS A 104 13.34 -15.75 18.00
N GLN A 105 12.93 -14.48 17.99
CA GLN A 105 11.58 -14.08 17.60
C GLN A 105 11.49 -13.73 16.12
N GLN A 106 10.43 -14.24 15.48
CA GLN A 106 10.14 -13.98 14.08
C GLN A 106 8.82 -13.20 14.00
N ILE A 107 8.86 -11.99 13.47
CA ILE A 107 7.68 -11.11 13.33
C ILE A 107 7.24 -11.06 11.87
N ILE A 108 5.93 -11.14 11.67
CA ILE A 108 5.27 -10.81 10.41
C ILE A 108 4.37 -9.62 10.66
N LEU A 109 4.49 -8.60 9.83
CA LEU A 109 3.58 -7.47 9.85
C LEU A 109 3.30 -7.01 8.42
N GLY A 110 2.24 -6.23 8.25
CA GLY A 110 1.95 -5.66 6.95
C GLY A 110 0.68 -4.84 6.95
N THR A 111 0.56 -3.98 5.95
CA THR A 111 -0.64 -3.20 5.67
C THR A 111 -0.69 -2.89 4.19
N GLU A 112 -1.90 -2.63 3.68
CA GLU A 112 -2.10 -2.20 2.30
C GLU A 112 -1.38 -0.88 2.02
N GLU A 113 -1.14 -0.03 3.02
CA GLU A 113 -0.54 1.30 2.83
C GLU A 113 0.99 1.30 2.64
N LEU A 114 1.68 0.17 2.83
CA LEU A 114 3.14 0.11 2.58
C LEU A 114 3.48 0.15 1.08
N ASP A 115 2.48 0.03 0.20
CA ASP A 115 2.64 0.14 -1.26
C ASP A 115 2.76 1.59 -1.78
N ARG A 116 2.81 2.57 -0.88
CA ARG A 116 3.02 3.99 -1.20
C ARG A 116 4.50 4.27 -1.42
N PHE A 117 5.02 3.97 -2.61
CA PHE A 117 6.43 4.21 -2.94
C PHE A 117 6.62 5.35 -3.94
N GLY A 118 7.80 5.99 -3.93
CA GLY A 118 8.13 7.06 -4.87
C GLY A 118 7.35 8.36 -4.59
N LYS A 119 7.00 9.11 -5.64
CA LYS A 119 6.29 10.39 -5.49
C LYS A 119 4.82 10.14 -5.17
N THR A 120 4.34 10.69 -4.05
CA THR A 120 2.93 10.72 -3.66
C THR A 120 2.44 12.16 -3.59
N PRO A 121 2.25 12.83 -4.75
CA PRO A 121 1.96 14.27 -4.78
C PRO A 121 0.64 14.63 -4.10
N TRP A 122 -0.30 13.70 -4.00
CA TRP A 122 -1.60 13.92 -3.40
C TRP A 122 -1.60 13.65 -1.89
N SER A 123 -1.01 12.54 -1.44
CA SER A 123 -1.10 12.13 -0.04
C SER A 123 0.14 12.40 0.81
N GLY A 124 1.32 12.63 0.21
CA GLY A 124 2.59 12.77 0.93
C GLY A 124 3.06 11.51 1.67
N ARG A 125 2.41 10.35 1.43
CA ARG A 125 2.66 9.10 2.15
C ARG A 125 3.91 8.39 1.65
N ASP A 126 4.73 7.89 2.57
CA ASP A 126 5.94 7.15 2.23
C ASP A 126 5.99 5.79 2.94
N GLY A 127 5.63 4.75 2.18
CA GLY A 127 5.68 3.36 2.62
C GLY A 127 7.11 2.85 2.77
N LEU A 128 8.06 3.31 1.94
CA LEU A 128 9.45 2.85 2.02
C LEU A 128 10.13 3.39 3.28
N ALA A 129 9.90 4.65 3.62
CA ALA A 129 10.38 5.24 4.88
C ALA A 129 9.79 4.52 6.10
N ALA A 130 8.51 4.12 6.05
CA ALA A 130 7.90 3.33 7.12
C ALA A 130 8.57 1.94 7.27
N ILE A 131 8.95 1.29 6.18
CA ILE A 131 9.70 0.02 6.21
C ILE A 131 11.09 0.23 6.83
N GLU A 132 11.84 1.24 6.40
CA GLU A 132 13.18 1.54 6.96
C GLU A 132 13.10 1.83 8.46
N LYS A 133 12.07 2.57 8.92
CA LYS A 133 11.84 2.80 10.35
C LYS A 133 11.65 1.50 11.12
N LEU A 134 10.89 0.55 10.58
CA LEU A 134 10.67 -0.76 11.21
C LEU A 134 11.96 -1.59 11.26
N ILE A 135 12.74 -1.60 10.18
CA ILE A 135 14.04 -2.27 10.11
C ILE A 135 15.00 -1.68 11.15
N THR A 136 15.06 -0.34 11.23
CA THR A 136 15.90 0.39 12.19
C THR A 136 15.46 0.12 13.64
N LEU A 137 14.15 0.05 13.88
CA LEU A 137 13.57 -0.19 15.20
C LEU A 137 13.89 -1.59 15.74
N LEU A 138 13.84 -2.61 14.87
CA LEU A 138 13.95 -4.01 15.28
C LEU A 138 15.36 -4.59 15.12
N GLN A 139 16.16 -4.04 14.21
CA GLN A 139 17.50 -4.53 13.87
C GLN A 139 17.54 -6.06 13.64
N PRO A 140 16.70 -6.60 12.74
CA PRO A 140 16.61 -8.04 12.52
C PRO A 140 17.87 -8.58 11.82
N ASP A 141 18.24 -9.83 12.12
CA ASP A 141 19.35 -10.51 11.44
C ASP A 141 19.02 -10.84 9.97
N SER A 142 17.73 -11.01 9.65
CA SER A 142 17.26 -11.27 8.30
C SER A 142 15.92 -10.59 8.00
N ILE A 143 15.78 -10.12 6.77
CA ILE A 143 14.61 -9.37 6.31
C ILE A 143 14.07 -10.01 5.03
N ASP A 144 12.77 -10.26 5.00
CA ASP A 144 12.06 -10.60 3.78
C ASP A 144 10.91 -9.62 3.57
N ILE A 145 10.77 -9.09 2.36
CA ILE A 145 9.69 -8.18 2.00
C ILE A 145 8.85 -8.85 0.93
N VAL A 146 7.56 -9.00 1.17
CA VAL A 146 6.64 -9.76 0.31
C VAL A 146 5.69 -8.81 -0.41
N VAL A 147 5.71 -8.87 -1.74
CA VAL A 147 4.84 -8.11 -2.64
C VAL A 147 3.87 -9.07 -3.32
N ASN A 148 2.57 -8.77 -3.27
CA ASN A 148 1.59 -9.51 -4.05
C ASN A 148 1.46 -8.95 -5.46
N TYR A 149 1.50 -9.82 -6.45
CA TYR A 149 1.21 -9.48 -7.83
C TYR A 149 -0.13 -10.11 -8.24
N ARG A 150 -1.13 -9.27 -8.51
CA ARG A 150 -2.47 -9.74 -8.91
C ARG A 150 -2.65 -9.66 -10.41
N ARG A 151 -3.11 -10.74 -11.05
CA ARG A 151 -3.70 -10.73 -12.39
C ARG A 151 -5.17 -11.17 -12.41
N PRO A 152 -5.99 -10.68 -13.37
CA PRO A 152 -5.70 -9.53 -14.24
C PRO A 152 -5.44 -8.24 -13.46
N ARG A 153 -4.47 -7.43 -13.92
CA ARG A 153 -4.12 -6.10 -13.37
C ARG A 153 -5.33 -5.15 -13.45
N SER A 154 -6.10 -5.23 -14.54
CA SER A 154 -7.34 -4.45 -14.72
C SER A 154 -8.31 -4.65 -13.55
N HIS A 155 -8.46 -5.87 -13.04
CA HIS A 155 -9.32 -6.15 -11.89
C HIS A 155 -8.81 -5.53 -10.58
N GLN A 156 -7.50 -5.41 -10.40
CA GLN A 156 -6.95 -4.68 -9.26
C GLN A 156 -7.32 -3.20 -9.35
N TRP A 157 -7.10 -2.59 -10.52
CA TRP A 157 -7.42 -1.17 -10.75
C TRP A 157 -8.91 -0.86 -10.50
N ILE A 158 -9.81 -1.69 -11.03
CA ILE A 158 -11.26 -1.54 -10.76
C ILE A 158 -11.59 -1.69 -9.27
N SER A 159 -10.89 -2.58 -8.57
CA SER A 159 -11.07 -2.75 -7.13
C SER A 159 -10.60 -1.52 -6.33
N ILE A 160 -9.55 -0.84 -6.79
CA ILE A 160 -9.03 0.42 -6.22
C ILE A 160 -10.06 1.53 -6.42
N TRP A 161 -10.53 1.74 -7.65
CA TRP A 161 -11.60 2.71 -7.94
C TRP A 161 -12.83 2.49 -7.04
N LYS A 162 -13.35 1.26 -6.97
CA LYS A 162 -14.49 0.92 -6.11
C LYS A 162 -14.23 1.21 -4.63
N GLN A 163 -12.99 1.05 -4.16
CA GLN A 163 -12.62 1.38 -2.78
C GLN A 163 -12.65 2.88 -2.54
N LEU A 164 -12.04 3.66 -3.44
CA LEU A 164 -11.90 5.12 -3.27
C LEU A 164 -13.26 5.82 -3.29
N THR A 165 -14.18 5.30 -4.09
CA THR A 165 -15.51 5.88 -4.27
C THR A 165 -16.57 5.27 -3.35
N ARG A 166 -16.23 4.29 -2.50
CA ARG A 166 -17.20 3.60 -1.63
C ARG A 166 -17.92 4.52 -0.64
N ARG A 167 -17.28 5.64 -0.26
CA ARG A 167 -17.85 6.61 0.68
C ARG A 167 -18.79 7.62 0.01
N GLU A 168 -18.80 7.69 -1.31
CA GLU A 168 -19.72 8.54 -2.05
C GLU A 168 -21.13 7.95 -1.96
N LYS A 169 -22.15 8.81 -1.82
CA LYS A 169 -23.56 8.37 -1.70
C LYS A 169 -23.99 7.50 -2.89
N LYS A 170 -23.39 7.76 -4.05
CA LYS A 170 -23.53 6.97 -5.27
C LYS A 170 -22.11 6.76 -5.79
N THR A 171 -21.70 5.51 -5.97
CA THR A 171 -20.44 5.20 -6.65
C THR A 171 -20.52 5.80 -8.05
N PRO A 172 -19.66 6.77 -8.41
CA PRO A 172 -19.65 7.39 -9.71
C PRO A 172 -19.34 6.34 -10.76
N ALA A 173 -19.76 6.57 -12.01
CA ALA A 173 -19.35 5.68 -13.10
C ALA A 173 -17.82 5.68 -13.24
N TYR A 174 -17.26 4.64 -13.87
CA TYR A 174 -15.81 4.58 -14.09
C TYR A 174 -15.31 5.77 -14.89
N SER A 175 -16.09 6.19 -15.90
CA SER A 175 -15.80 7.37 -16.70
C SER A 175 -15.75 8.65 -15.86
N GLU A 176 -16.76 8.88 -15.03
CA GLU A 176 -16.80 10.02 -14.10
C GLU A 176 -15.62 9.98 -13.11
N TYR A 177 -15.21 8.81 -12.63
CA TYR A 177 -14.05 8.69 -11.74
C TYR A 177 -12.74 9.10 -12.41
N LEU A 178 -12.49 8.64 -13.63
CA LEU A 178 -11.23 8.90 -14.36
C LEU A 178 -11.15 10.31 -14.98
N CYS A 179 -12.28 10.90 -15.37
CA CYS A 179 -12.34 12.20 -16.03
C CYS A 179 -12.51 13.38 -15.07
N ARG A 180 -12.33 13.20 -13.76
CA ARG A 180 -12.41 14.29 -12.77
C ARG A 180 -11.13 15.14 -12.80
N ASP A 181 -11.22 16.40 -13.18
CA ASP A 181 -10.08 17.34 -13.22
C ASP A 181 -9.39 17.50 -11.85
N ASN A 182 -10.16 17.53 -10.77
CA ASN A 182 -9.64 17.69 -9.42
C ASN A 182 -9.08 16.39 -8.81
N ALA A 183 -9.09 15.28 -9.56
CA ALA A 183 -8.63 13.97 -9.10
C ALA A 183 -7.29 13.55 -9.73
N GLN A 184 -6.69 14.35 -10.60
CA GLN A 184 -5.53 13.95 -11.41
C GLN A 184 -4.33 13.50 -10.55
N ASP A 185 -3.95 14.26 -9.53
CA ASP A 185 -2.82 13.89 -8.66
C ASP A 185 -3.09 12.60 -7.86
N MET A 186 -4.34 12.42 -7.40
CA MET A 186 -4.75 11.19 -6.73
C MET A 186 -4.71 10.01 -7.71
N LEU A 187 -5.30 10.13 -8.90
CA LEU A 187 -5.30 9.07 -9.93
C LEU A 187 -3.86 8.69 -10.31
N TRP A 188 -3.03 9.70 -10.55
CA TRP A 188 -1.62 9.54 -10.84
C TRP A 188 -0.90 8.79 -9.72
N GLU A 189 -1.07 9.20 -8.45
CA GLU A 189 -0.45 8.53 -7.32
C GLU A 189 -0.88 7.06 -7.21
N TYR A 190 -2.18 6.78 -7.31
CA TYR A 190 -2.66 5.40 -7.21
C TYR A 190 -2.20 4.53 -8.38
N LEU A 191 -2.07 5.09 -9.59
CA LEU A 191 -1.45 4.38 -10.71
C LEU A 191 0.05 4.19 -10.48
N ASN A 192 0.75 5.21 -9.99
CA ASN A 192 2.20 5.19 -9.82
C ASN A 192 2.64 4.18 -8.76
N CYS A 193 1.96 4.21 -7.61
CA CYS A 193 2.37 3.54 -6.38
C CYS A 193 1.54 2.27 -6.15
N VAL A 194 0.21 2.42 -6.06
CA VAL A 194 -0.67 1.35 -5.58
C VAL A 194 -0.92 0.26 -6.63
N ALA A 195 -1.08 0.66 -7.89
CA ALA A 195 -1.35 -0.25 -9.02
C ALA A 195 -0.07 -0.67 -9.77
N ASN A 196 1.11 -0.56 -9.13
CA ASN A 196 2.42 -0.82 -9.74
C ASN A 196 3.31 -1.76 -8.89
N PRO A 197 2.91 -3.03 -8.69
CA PRO A 197 3.66 -4.00 -7.89
C PRO A 197 5.09 -4.24 -8.39
N ILE A 198 5.34 -4.19 -9.70
CA ILE A 198 6.68 -4.41 -10.24
C ILE A 198 7.57 -3.20 -10.00
N GLY A 199 7.05 -1.97 -10.21
CA GLY A 199 7.77 -0.77 -9.82
C GLY A 199 8.06 -0.70 -8.32
N LEU A 200 7.12 -1.17 -7.48
CA LEU A 200 7.31 -1.29 -6.03
C LEU A 200 8.45 -2.25 -5.71
N ALA A 201 8.44 -3.44 -6.30
CA ALA A 201 9.52 -4.41 -6.12
C ALA A 201 10.88 -3.83 -6.58
N GLY A 202 10.91 -3.08 -7.69
CA GLY A 202 12.10 -2.38 -8.15
C GLY A 202 12.63 -1.38 -7.12
N ALA A 203 11.76 -0.54 -6.57
CA ALA A 203 12.12 0.43 -5.53
C ALA A 203 12.60 -0.25 -4.23
N LEU A 204 11.98 -1.37 -3.85
CA LEU A 204 12.40 -2.16 -2.69
C LEU A 204 13.78 -2.80 -2.90
N ILE A 205 14.07 -3.32 -4.10
CA ILE A 205 15.40 -3.85 -4.44
C ILE A 205 16.44 -2.74 -4.40
N GLU A 206 16.13 -1.56 -4.97
CA GLU A 206 17.05 -0.42 -4.97
C GLU A 206 17.39 0.04 -3.54
N GLN A 207 16.41 0.07 -2.64
CA GLN A 207 16.60 0.59 -1.28
C GLN A 207 17.09 -0.45 -0.26
N PHE A 208 16.67 -1.71 -0.41
CA PHE A 208 16.90 -2.76 0.60
C PHE A 208 17.58 -4.00 0.03
N GLY A 209 17.90 -4.05 -1.26
CA GLY A 209 18.41 -5.25 -1.93
C GLY A 209 19.77 -5.71 -1.44
N ASP A 210 20.48 -4.98 -0.58
CA ASP A 210 21.70 -5.40 0.10
C ASP A 210 21.42 -6.10 1.45
N ARG A 211 20.25 -5.88 2.04
CA ARG A 211 19.87 -6.31 3.40
C ARG A 211 18.62 -7.21 3.44
N ALA A 212 17.82 -7.24 2.38
CA ALA A 212 16.53 -7.91 2.35
C ALA A 212 16.34 -8.78 1.10
N THR A 213 15.63 -9.90 1.26
CA THR A 213 15.10 -10.67 0.12
C THR A 213 13.71 -10.16 -0.23
N ILE A 214 13.50 -9.80 -1.50
CA ILE A 214 12.22 -9.35 -2.02
C ILE A 214 11.50 -10.52 -2.67
N HIS A 215 10.30 -10.83 -2.20
CA HIS A 215 9.46 -11.89 -2.72
C HIS A 215 8.30 -11.31 -3.52
N ILE A 216 8.06 -11.81 -4.73
CA ILE A 216 6.84 -11.53 -5.48
C ILE A 216 5.97 -12.79 -5.52
N LEU A 217 4.74 -12.69 -5.03
CA LEU A 217 3.75 -13.76 -5.11
C LEU A 217 2.83 -13.51 -6.30
N ASP A 218 3.01 -14.26 -7.39
CA ASP A 218 2.09 -14.24 -8.53
C ASP A 218 0.78 -14.96 -8.17
N MET A 219 -0.24 -14.18 -7.82
CA MET A 219 -1.50 -14.70 -7.32
C MET A 219 -2.28 -15.52 -8.37
N ASP A 220 -2.16 -15.19 -9.66
CA ASP A 220 -2.87 -15.96 -10.70
C ASP A 220 -2.14 -17.28 -10.97
N GLY A 221 -0.81 -17.26 -10.93
CA GLY A 221 0.01 -18.49 -10.97
C GLY A 221 -0.29 -19.43 -9.80
N ILE A 222 -0.38 -18.89 -8.58
CA ILE A 222 -0.79 -19.61 -7.36
C ILE A 222 -2.20 -20.19 -7.55
N SER A 223 -3.17 -19.38 -7.99
CA SER A 223 -4.55 -19.83 -8.16
C SER A 223 -4.70 -20.91 -9.22
N LYS A 224 -3.88 -20.91 -10.29
CA LYS A 224 -3.87 -21.95 -11.32
C LYS A 224 -3.36 -23.31 -10.84
N LYS A 225 -2.74 -23.35 -9.66
CA LYS A 225 -2.30 -24.57 -8.98
C LYS A 225 -3.27 -24.98 -7.87
N ASP A 226 -4.45 -24.37 -7.81
CA ASP A 226 -5.46 -24.58 -6.77
C ASP A 226 -4.95 -24.31 -5.35
N LEU A 227 -4.03 -23.35 -5.21
CA LEU A 227 -3.44 -22.95 -3.94
C LEU A 227 -4.00 -21.62 -3.42
N ASP A 228 -3.94 -21.43 -2.10
CA ASP A 228 -4.23 -20.14 -1.46
C ASP A 228 -2.94 -19.34 -1.23
N VAL A 229 -2.99 -18.04 -1.56
CA VAL A 229 -1.84 -17.13 -1.44
C VAL A 229 -1.31 -17.01 0.00
N SER A 230 -2.16 -17.15 1.02
CA SER A 230 -1.74 -17.07 2.43
C SER A 230 -0.94 -18.30 2.85
N HIS A 231 -1.32 -19.48 2.34
CA HIS A 231 -0.57 -20.72 2.54
C HIS A 231 0.75 -20.71 1.78
N VAL A 232 0.75 -20.27 0.51
CA VAL A 232 1.99 -20.11 -0.26
C VAL A 232 2.93 -19.10 0.41
N PHE A 233 2.41 -17.96 0.90
CA PHE A 233 3.19 -17.02 1.68
C PHE A 233 3.86 -17.74 2.85
N ALA A 234 3.08 -18.46 3.66
CA ALA A 234 3.60 -19.16 4.82
C ALA A 234 4.65 -20.21 4.43
N CYS A 235 4.35 -21.10 3.48
CA CYS A 235 5.23 -22.20 3.13
C CYS A 235 6.49 -21.78 2.38
N ARG A 236 6.43 -20.74 1.54
CA ARG A 236 7.55 -20.33 0.67
C ARG A 236 8.38 -19.18 1.23
N VAL A 237 7.77 -18.32 2.05
CA VAL A 237 8.49 -17.19 2.66
C VAL A 237 8.91 -17.54 4.08
N LEU A 238 8.01 -18.10 4.90
CA LEU A 238 8.26 -18.35 6.32
C LEU A 238 9.01 -19.68 6.56
N LYS A 239 10.14 -19.89 5.87
CA LYS A 239 11.07 -21.07 5.86
C LYS A 239 10.89 -22.22 6.87
N ASP A 240 10.54 -21.93 8.13
CA ASP A 240 10.40 -22.89 9.24
C ASP A 240 8.94 -23.32 9.51
N VAL A 241 7.97 -22.95 8.65
CA VAL A 241 6.57 -23.37 8.77
C VAL A 241 6.40 -24.77 8.17
N PRO A 242 5.90 -25.76 8.94
CA PRO A 242 5.61 -27.08 8.40
C PRO A 242 4.43 -27.00 7.43
N CYS A 243 4.67 -27.53 6.24
CA CYS A 243 3.71 -27.56 5.15
C CYS A 243 3.61 -28.97 4.57
N SER A 244 2.43 -29.32 4.06
CA SER A 244 2.23 -30.57 3.34
C SER A 244 3.16 -30.63 2.13
N THR A 245 3.81 -31.78 1.94
CA THR A 245 4.77 -32.01 0.86
C THR A 245 4.14 -31.87 -0.52
N ASP A 246 2.85 -32.18 -0.63
CA ASP A 246 2.23 -32.42 -1.92
C ASP A 246 1.56 -31.16 -2.48
N ASN A 247 1.22 -30.18 -1.63
CA ASN A 247 0.35 -29.08 -2.04
C ASN A 247 0.64 -27.73 -1.33
N GLU A 248 1.77 -27.56 -0.62
CA GLU A 248 2.15 -26.27 -0.01
C GLU A 248 1.07 -25.65 0.90
N TRP A 249 0.31 -26.50 1.59
CA TRP A 249 -0.61 -26.06 2.62
C TRP A 249 0.09 -26.14 3.97
N VAL A 250 0.04 -25.05 4.74
CA VAL A 250 0.40 -25.09 6.16
C VAL A 250 -0.30 -26.27 6.85
N ASP A 251 0.49 -27.14 7.48
CA ASP A 251 0.01 -28.38 8.06
C ASP A 251 -1.05 -28.10 9.15
N GLY A 252 -2.08 -28.95 9.22
CA GLY A 252 -3.19 -28.83 10.18
C GLY A 252 -4.18 -27.69 9.94
N MET A 253 -3.99 -26.85 8.92
CA MET A 253 -4.91 -25.75 8.61
C MET A 253 -5.99 -26.12 7.60
N PRO A 254 -7.21 -25.55 7.69
CA PRO A 254 -8.28 -25.83 6.75
C PRO A 254 -7.95 -25.26 5.36
N HIS A 255 -8.33 -25.98 4.31
CA HIS A 255 -8.33 -25.46 2.94
C HIS A 255 -9.53 -24.51 2.77
N PRO A 256 -9.35 -23.18 2.75
CA PRO A 256 -10.45 -22.27 2.50
C PRO A 256 -10.92 -22.44 1.06
N ALA A 257 -12.23 -22.26 0.82
CA ALA A 257 -12.70 -22.08 -0.55
C ALA A 257 -12.00 -20.86 -1.16
N LEU A 258 -11.46 -21.01 -2.36
CA LEU A 258 -10.81 -19.93 -3.12
C LEU A 258 -11.84 -18.81 -3.40
N LEU A 259 -11.93 -17.81 -2.53
CA LEU A 259 -12.99 -16.78 -2.55
C LEU A 259 -12.58 -15.47 -3.24
N ASN A 260 -11.48 -15.45 -3.99
CA ASN A 260 -10.90 -14.19 -4.50
C ASN A 260 -11.40 -13.75 -5.88
N GLN A 261 -12.48 -14.34 -6.40
CA GLN A 261 -13.04 -13.95 -7.69
C GLN A 261 -14.29 -13.09 -7.50
N LYS A 262 -14.14 -11.75 -7.58
CA LYS A 262 -15.26 -10.84 -7.75
C LYS A 262 -15.44 -10.56 -9.24
N PHE A 263 -16.48 -11.14 -9.82
CA PHE A 263 -16.82 -10.92 -11.23
C PHE A 263 -17.74 -9.72 -11.41
N GLY A 264 -17.56 -9.04 -12.54
CA GLY A 264 -18.50 -8.08 -13.08
C GLY A 264 -18.35 -6.64 -12.59
N ASN A 265 -18.38 -5.72 -13.54
CA ASN A 265 -18.74 -4.34 -13.29
C ASN A 265 -19.69 -3.89 -14.40
N PRO A 266 -20.98 -3.60 -14.10
CA PRO A 266 -21.98 -3.33 -15.14
C PRO A 266 -21.69 -2.07 -15.98
N GLY A 267 -20.68 -1.26 -15.62
CA GLY A 267 -20.29 -0.06 -16.36
C GLY A 267 -18.98 -0.16 -17.15
N ILE A 268 -18.36 -1.33 -17.28
CA ILE A 268 -17.11 -1.51 -18.04
C ILE A 268 -17.27 -2.71 -18.98
N THR A 269 -16.99 -2.50 -20.26
CA THR A 269 -17.07 -3.57 -21.27
C THR A 269 -15.88 -4.52 -21.16
N GLN A 270 -16.02 -5.73 -21.71
CA GLN A 270 -14.88 -6.67 -21.75
C GLN A 270 -13.71 -6.11 -22.55
N GLN A 271 -13.99 -5.45 -23.68
CA GLN A 271 -12.96 -4.78 -24.48
C GLN A 271 -12.16 -3.76 -23.65
N GLN A 272 -12.84 -2.94 -22.84
CA GLN A 272 -12.15 -1.99 -21.96
C GLN A 272 -11.29 -2.69 -20.91
N LEU A 273 -11.74 -3.81 -20.34
CA LEU A 273 -10.94 -4.62 -19.41
C LEU A 273 -9.70 -5.21 -20.07
N ASP A 274 -9.82 -5.68 -21.31
CA ASP A 274 -8.73 -6.28 -22.07
C ASP A 274 -7.68 -5.23 -22.48
N GLU A 275 -8.12 -4.06 -22.92
CA GLU A 275 -7.26 -2.91 -23.23
C GLU A 275 -6.55 -2.39 -21.96
N MET A 276 -7.25 -2.29 -20.82
CA MET A 276 -6.63 -1.93 -19.54
C MET A 276 -5.55 -2.95 -19.15
N GLU A 277 -5.89 -4.24 -19.24
CA GLU A 277 -4.93 -5.31 -18.96
C GLU A 277 -3.71 -5.19 -19.87
N TRP A 278 -3.91 -4.99 -21.17
CA TRP A 278 -2.81 -4.77 -22.11
C TRP A 278 -1.92 -3.59 -21.68
N MET A 279 -2.49 -2.42 -21.32
CA MET A 279 -1.70 -1.26 -20.88
C MET A 279 -0.88 -1.55 -19.62
N PHE A 280 -1.47 -2.23 -18.63
CA PHE A 280 -0.75 -2.61 -17.41
C PHE A 280 0.35 -3.64 -17.67
N LEU A 281 0.10 -4.62 -18.54
CA LEU A 281 1.13 -5.61 -18.91
C LEU A 281 2.28 -4.97 -19.69
N GLN A 282 2.02 -4.00 -20.57
CA GLN A 282 3.08 -3.24 -21.23
C GLN A 282 3.96 -2.52 -20.22
N ARG A 283 3.35 -1.94 -19.18
CA ARG A 283 4.09 -1.32 -18.08
C ARG A 283 4.90 -2.34 -17.30
N ASP A 284 4.32 -3.47 -16.90
CA ASP A 284 5.05 -4.52 -16.18
C ASP A 284 6.24 -5.02 -17.01
N CYS A 285 6.01 -5.25 -18.32
CA CYS A 285 7.05 -5.65 -19.27
C CYS A 285 8.17 -4.62 -19.44
N SER A 286 7.89 -3.33 -19.30
CA SER A 286 8.93 -2.30 -19.36
C SER A 286 9.98 -2.45 -18.25
N TYR A 287 9.61 -3.01 -17.09
CA TYR A 287 10.57 -3.33 -16.03
C TYR A 287 11.34 -4.63 -16.32
N PHE A 288 10.71 -5.60 -16.99
CA PHE A 288 11.36 -6.87 -17.34
C PHE A 288 12.34 -6.76 -18.50
N GLU A 289 12.26 -5.70 -19.32
CA GLU A 289 13.27 -5.41 -20.35
C GLU A 289 14.64 -5.13 -19.73
N ASP A 290 14.68 -4.59 -18.51
CA ASP A 290 15.90 -4.55 -17.71
C ASP A 290 16.15 -5.94 -17.09
N LYS A 291 17.01 -6.71 -17.76
CA LYS A 291 17.40 -8.06 -17.31
C LYS A 291 17.97 -8.05 -15.89
N SER A 292 18.54 -6.93 -15.42
CA SER A 292 19.11 -6.84 -14.07
C SER A 292 18.06 -7.00 -12.98
N PHE A 293 16.79 -6.63 -13.24
CA PHE A 293 15.70 -6.78 -12.28
C PHE A 293 15.44 -8.26 -11.98
N LEU A 294 15.17 -9.08 -13.02
CA LEU A 294 14.89 -10.51 -12.86
C LEU A 294 16.12 -11.34 -12.48
N GLN A 295 17.32 -10.83 -12.77
CA GLN A 295 18.59 -11.48 -12.40
C GLN A 295 19.06 -11.09 -11.00
N ASN A 296 18.36 -10.20 -10.30
CA ASN A 296 18.76 -9.78 -8.97
C ASN A 296 18.71 -10.99 -8.00
N PRO A 297 19.81 -11.33 -7.32
CA PRO A 297 19.87 -12.52 -6.46
C PRO A 297 18.95 -12.44 -5.24
N ASN A 298 18.56 -11.24 -4.85
CA ASN A 298 17.65 -11.00 -3.73
C ASN A 298 16.19 -10.89 -4.16
N LEU A 299 15.88 -10.99 -5.46
CA LEU A 299 14.51 -11.12 -5.94
C LEU A 299 14.13 -12.59 -6.09
N LYS A 300 13.01 -12.98 -5.47
CA LYS A 300 12.41 -14.31 -5.60
C LYS A 300 10.98 -14.20 -6.09
N VAL A 301 10.73 -14.72 -7.29
CA VAL A 301 9.39 -14.80 -7.86
C VAL A 301 8.81 -16.18 -7.60
N HIS A 302 7.67 -16.22 -6.92
CA HIS A 302 6.94 -17.46 -6.65
C HIS A 302 5.77 -17.57 -7.61
N TYR A 303 5.66 -18.73 -8.28
CA TYR A 303 4.60 -19.04 -9.25
C TYR A 303 4.50 -18.06 -10.42
N GLY A 304 5.62 -17.48 -10.86
CA GLY A 304 5.67 -16.40 -11.85
C GLY A 304 5.17 -16.72 -13.26
N ASP A 305 4.57 -17.88 -13.51
CA ASP A 305 4.15 -18.34 -14.84
C ASP A 305 3.21 -17.36 -15.56
N THR A 306 2.43 -16.57 -14.81
CA THR A 306 1.46 -15.64 -15.38
C THR A 306 2.02 -14.22 -15.42
N MET A 307 2.82 -13.83 -14.44
CA MET A 307 3.52 -12.56 -14.41
C MET A 307 4.62 -12.47 -15.48
N LEU A 308 5.40 -13.54 -15.64
CA LEU A 308 6.55 -13.62 -16.53
C LEU A 308 6.17 -14.13 -17.93
N GLN A 309 4.89 -14.02 -18.31
CA GLN A 309 4.50 -14.34 -19.68
C GLN A 309 5.32 -13.53 -20.69
N PRO A 310 5.71 -14.10 -21.84
CA PRO A 310 6.65 -13.46 -22.74
C PRO A 310 6.15 -12.07 -23.18
N CYS A 311 6.89 -11.03 -22.78
CA CYS A 311 6.60 -9.65 -23.19
C CYS A 311 6.66 -9.47 -24.72
N SER A 312 7.41 -10.33 -25.41
CA SER A 312 7.46 -10.39 -26.87
C SER A 312 6.12 -10.74 -27.52
N ALA A 313 5.23 -11.44 -26.81
CA ALA A 313 3.89 -11.78 -27.31
C ALA A 313 2.94 -10.57 -27.27
N LEU A 314 3.28 -9.52 -26.52
CA LEU A 314 2.48 -8.30 -26.43
C LEU A 314 2.89 -7.33 -27.53
N ALA A 315 2.00 -7.15 -28.52
CA ALA A 315 2.17 -6.14 -29.56
C ALA A 315 2.30 -4.76 -28.92
N THR A 316 3.39 -4.05 -29.24
CA THR A 316 3.63 -2.70 -28.74
C THR A 316 3.02 -1.62 -29.61
N ASN A 317 2.45 -1.98 -30.77
CA ASN A 317 1.88 -1.07 -31.76
C ASN A 317 2.83 0.09 -32.14
N GLY A 318 4.14 -0.18 -32.16
CA GLY A 318 5.17 0.81 -32.51
C GLY A 318 5.64 1.71 -31.36
N ILE A 319 5.14 1.52 -30.13
CA ILE A 319 5.53 2.32 -28.97
C ILE A 319 6.67 1.64 -28.20
N PRO A 320 7.70 2.38 -27.78
CA PRO A 320 8.69 1.85 -26.84
C PRO A 320 8.01 1.42 -25.54
N ARG A 321 8.23 0.17 -25.06
CA ARG A 321 7.61 -0.30 -23.81
C ARG A 321 7.95 0.59 -22.62
N SER A 322 9.16 1.15 -22.59
CA SER A 322 9.59 2.14 -21.58
C SER A 322 8.64 3.33 -21.41
N SER A 323 7.85 3.68 -22.43
CA SER A 323 6.85 4.74 -22.33
C SER A 323 5.70 4.39 -21.38
N PHE A 324 5.39 3.10 -21.21
CA PHE A 324 4.36 2.64 -20.28
C PHE A 324 4.81 2.69 -18.81
N ALA A 325 6.12 2.77 -18.55
CA ALA A 325 6.64 3.06 -17.21
C ALA A 325 6.27 4.48 -16.75
N ASN A 326 6.03 5.41 -17.69
CA ASN A 326 5.60 6.77 -17.39
C ASN A 326 4.12 6.79 -17.00
N THR A 327 3.86 7.01 -15.70
CA THR A 327 2.50 7.06 -15.14
C THR A 327 1.61 8.11 -15.81
N THR A 328 2.16 9.25 -16.26
CA THR A 328 1.36 10.27 -16.96
C THR A 328 0.87 9.76 -18.32
N ILE A 329 1.70 9.01 -19.05
CA ILE A 329 1.29 8.38 -20.31
C ILE A 329 0.24 7.31 -20.04
N LEU A 330 0.45 6.45 -19.03
CA LEU A 330 -0.51 5.42 -18.66
C LEU A 330 -1.87 6.01 -18.24
N LEU A 331 -1.89 7.07 -17.45
CA LEU A 331 -3.13 7.75 -17.06
C LEU A 331 -3.87 8.33 -18.27
N LYS A 332 -3.14 9.00 -19.19
CA LYS A 332 -3.73 9.51 -20.43
C LYS A 332 -4.31 8.41 -21.30
N LEU A 333 -3.66 7.24 -21.37
CA LEU A 333 -4.19 6.07 -22.09
C LEU A 333 -5.50 5.56 -21.49
N LEU A 334 -5.56 5.45 -20.16
CA LEU A 334 -6.78 5.06 -19.45
C LEU A 334 -7.92 6.08 -19.64
N GLN A 335 -7.60 7.37 -19.66
CA GLN A 335 -8.56 8.45 -19.93
C GLN A 335 -9.04 8.46 -21.39
N ALA A 336 -8.14 8.20 -22.34
CA ALA A 336 -8.48 8.13 -23.76
C ALA A 336 -9.37 6.92 -24.07
N GLN A 337 -9.12 5.77 -23.42
CA GLN A 337 -9.97 4.58 -23.53
C GLN A 337 -11.45 4.86 -23.24
N ILE A 338 -11.74 5.74 -22.29
CA ILE A 338 -13.11 6.09 -21.88
C ILE A 338 -13.60 7.40 -22.51
N GLY A 339 -12.76 8.08 -23.28
CA GLY A 339 -13.09 9.30 -24.02
C GLY A 339 -13.26 10.56 -23.17
N CYS A 340 -12.43 10.79 -22.13
CA CYS A 340 -12.58 11.97 -21.26
C CYS A 340 -12.62 13.32 -22.02
N ASP A 341 -11.67 13.52 -22.94
CA ASP A 341 -11.48 14.79 -23.64
C ASP A 341 -11.60 14.64 -25.16
N GLY A 342 -12.32 13.61 -25.63
CA GLY A 342 -12.40 13.24 -27.04
C GLY A 342 -11.08 12.72 -27.64
N THR A 343 -10.01 12.63 -26.84
CA THR A 343 -8.73 12.04 -27.23
C THR A 343 -8.87 10.52 -27.33
N THR A 344 -8.42 9.93 -28.43
CA THR A 344 -8.39 8.48 -28.63
C THR A 344 -7.08 7.86 -28.13
N ILE A 345 -7.06 6.53 -27.94
CA ILE A 345 -5.80 5.83 -27.60
C ILE A 345 -4.75 6.12 -28.66
N GLU A 346 -5.12 6.08 -29.94
CA GLU A 346 -4.25 6.36 -31.08
C GLU A 346 -3.67 7.78 -31.03
N ASP A 347 -4.44 8.77 -30.58
CA ASP A 347 -3.95 10.14 -30.39
C ASP A 347 -2.88 10.22 -29.32
N VAL A 348 -3.09 9.57 -28.17
CA VAL A 348 -2.07 9.52 -27.10
C VAL A 348 -0.81 8.84 -27.64
N LEU A 349 -0.97 7.72 -28.33
CA LEU A 349 0.13 6.91 -28.86
C LEU A 349 0.94 7.65 -29.93
N ARG A 350 0.30 8.40 -30.85
CA ARG A 350 0.99 9.23 -31.85
C ARG A 350 1.85 10.33 -31.23
N ASN A 351 1.45 10.85 -30.08
CA ASN A 351 2.15 11.93 -29.40
C ASN A 351 3.32 11.46 -28.53
N VAL A 352 3.46 10.15 -28.29
CA VAL A 352 4.66 9.58 -27.66
C VAL A 352 5.77 9.51 -28.71
N GLN A 353 6.46 10.64 -28.92
CA GLN A 353 7.57 10.75 -29.88
C GLN A 353 8.66 9.69 -29.61
N PRO A 354 9.01 8.86 -30.60
CA PRO A 354 10.15 7.95 -30.49
C PRO A 354 11.45 8.76 -30.58
N GLY A 355 11.97 9.22 -29.44
CA GLY A 355 13.25 9.96 -29.45
C GLY A 355 13.54 10.79 -28.21
N VAL A 356 12.53 11.13 -27.40
CA VAL A 356 12.79 11.66 -26.07
C VAL A 356 13.06 10.46 -25.18
N ALA A 357 14.33 10.08 -25.04
CA ALA A 357 14.76 9.16 -23.99
C ALA A 357 14.32 9.78 -22.66
N LEU A 358 13.14 9.37 -22.19
CA LEU A 358 12.68 9.64 -20.84
C LEU A 358 13.73 9.00 -19.95
N LYS A 359 14.63 9.85 -19.43
CA LYS A 359 15.56 9.48 -18.39
C LYS A 359 14.69 8.91 -17.28
N ILE A 360 14.62 7.58 -17.19
CA ILE A 360 13.98 6.88 -16.07
C ILE A 360 14.57 7.57 -14.86
N MET A 361 13.75 8.32 -14.12
CA MET A 361 14.25 9.05 -12.96
C MET A 361 14.86 7.97 -12.07
N PRO A 362 16.18 7.96 -11.85
CA PRO A 362 16.70 7.14 -10.78
C PRO A 362 15.96 7.61 -9.53
N GLY A 363 15.56 6.66 -8.66
CA GLY A 363 15.12 6.99 -7.32
C GLY A 363 16.05 8.05 -6.76
N ALA A 364 15.48 9.08 -6.14
CA ALA A 364 16.23 10.21 -5.63
C ALA A 364 17.43 9.67 -4.83
N LYS A 365 18.65 9.84 -5.36
CA LYS A 365 19.86 9.55 -4.61
C LYS A 365 19.74 10.29 -3.30
N SER A 366 19.68 9.55 -2.20
CA SER A 366 19.74 10.12 -0.86
C SER A 366 21.00 10.96 -0.79
N SER A 367 20.82 12.28 -0.72
CA SER A 367 21.93 13.18 -0.43
C SER A 367 22.39 12.86 0.99
N SER A 368 23.54 12.22 1.09
CA SER A 368 24.28 12.01 2.32
C SER A 368 24.40 13.34 3.08
N ILE A 369 23.97 13.32 4.34
CA ILE A 369 24.31 14.34 5.33
C ILE A 369 25.83 14.38 5.43
N ALA A 370 26.43 15.46 4.98
CA ALA A 370 27.83 15.79 5.21
C ALA A 370 27.90 17.10 6.00
N GLU A 371 28.83 17.08 6.96
CA GLU A 371 29.11 18.04 8.01
C GLU A 371 29.26 19.50 7.55
N ALA A 372 28.84 20.43 8.41
CA ALA A 372 29.37 21.78 8.40
C ALA A 372 29.59 22.28 9.83
N GLN A 373 30.85 22.19 10.29
CA GLN A 373 31.38 23.01 11.38
C GLN A 373 31.99 24.31 10.83
N SER A 374 31.62 25.40 11.50
CA SER A 374 32.39 26.64 11.77
C SER A 374 32.64 27.69 10.67
N ASN A 375 32.52 28.93 11.16
CA ASN A 375 33.19 30.18 10.79
C ASN A 375 32.56 31.12 9.75
N GLY A 376 31.85 32.13 10.28
CA GLY A 376 32.33 33.52 10.29
C GLY A 376 32.35 34.28 8.96
N GLY A 377 31.57 35.37 8.87
CA GLY A 377 31.75 36.34 7.79
C GLY A 377 30.62 37.35 7.66
N LEU A 378 30.66 38.39 8.48
CA LEU A 378 29.86 39.60 8.35
C LEU A 378 30.20 40.32 7.03
N ARG A 379 29.23 40.55 6.13
CA ARG A 379 29.31 41.59 5.08
C ARG A 379 27.93 42.10 4.73
N THR A 380 27.80 43.42 4.79
CA THR A 380 26.60 44.22 4.55
C THR A 380 26.56 44.79 3.12
N LEU A 381 25.33 45.21 2.73
CA LEU A 381 24.92 46.12 1.64
C LEU A 381 24.62 45.50 0.25
N PRO A 382 23.85 46.19 -0.62
CA PRO A 382 22.45 46.60 -0.43
C PRO A 382 21.61 46.37 -1.71
N THR A 383 20.28 46.21 -1.64
CA THR A 383 19.43 46.71 -2.74
C THR A 383 17.98 46.93 -2.31
N GLU A 384 17.54 48.16 -2.52
CA GLU A 384 16.16 48.61 -2.55
C GLU A 384 15.38 47.89 -3.67
N ILE A 385 14.16 47.43 -3.37
CA ILE A 385 13.13 47.20 -4.38
C ILE A 385 11.81 47.77 -3.83
N HIS A 386 11.25 48.71 -4.58
CA HIS A 386 9.95 49.33 -4.40
C HIS A 386 8.80 48.31 -4.33
N PRO A 387 7.83 48.47 -3.42
CA PRO A 387 6.59 47.69 -3.46
C PRO A 387 5.61 48.29 -4.46
N SER A 388 5.34 47.55 -5.53
CA SER A 388 4.17 47.78 -6.39
C SER A 388 2.92 47.26 -5.69
N ASN A 389 1.91 48.14 -5.57
CA ASN A 389 0.58 47.88 -5.06
C ASN A 389 -0.06 46.64 -5.69
N ILE A 390 -0.45 45.68 -4.85
CA ILE A 390 -1.40 44.62 -5.19
C ILE A 390 -2.72 45.00 -4.50
N GLU A 391 -3.67 45.54 -5.27
CA GLU A 391 -5.07 45.62 -4.83
C GLU A 391 -5.62 44.20 -4.79
N MET A 392 -5.81 43.69 -3.57
CA MET A 392 -6.41 42.40 -3.32
C MET A 392 -7.93 42.59 -3.30
N SER A 393 -8.61 41.97 -4.27
CA SER A 393 -10.08 41.94 -4.41
C SER A 393 -10.76 41.58 -3.08
N SER A 394 -11.66 42.46 -2.65
CA SER A 394 -12.46 42.36 -1.41
C SER A 394 -13.49 41.24 -1.39
N ASP A 395 -13.66 40.50 -2.48
CA ASP A 395 -14.76 39.53 -2.62
C ASP A 395 -14.41 38.13 -2.05
N LEU A 396 -13.12 37.81 -1.91
CA LEU A 396 -12.67 36.52 -1.35
C LEU A 396 -12.79 36.44 0.18
N THR A 397 -12.81 37.57 0.88
CA THR A 397 -12.90 37.60 2.35
C THR A 397 -14.33 37.42 2.86
N GLN A 398 -15.33 37.79 2.05
CA GLN A 398 -16.73 37.72 2.47
C GLN A 398 -17.29 36.28 2.41
N ASP A 399 -16.92 35.48 1.41
CA ASP A 399 -17.34 34.06 1.34
C ASP A 399 -16.67 33.22 2.44
N ALA A 400 -15.40 33.48 2.75
CA ALA A 400 -14.70 32.84 3.86
C ALA A 400 -15.36 33.14 5.22
N MET A 401 -15.81 34.37 5.43
CA MET A 401 -16.49 34.78 6.66
C MET A 401 -17.88 34.14 6.81
N ILE A 402 -18.65 34.05 5.72
CA ILE A 402 -19.97 33.38 5.72
C ILE A 402 -19.81 31.88 6.03
N ARG A 403 -18.80 31.21 5.45
CA ARG A 403 -18.52 29.79 5.72
C ARG A 403 -18.15 29.54 7.18
N MET A 404 -17.34 30.42 7.79
CA MET A 404 -17.00 30.30 9.22
C MET A 404 -18.21 30.50 10.13
N GLN A 405 -19.09 31.45 9.82
CA GLN A 405 -20.33 31.68 10.59
C GLN A 405 -21.29 30.49 10.50
N LEU A 406 -21.46 29.90 9.31
CA LEU A 406 -22.25 28.68 9.11
C LEU A 406 -21.68 27.49 9.89
N TYR A 407 -20.36 27.35 9.91
CA TYR A 407 -19.70 26.28 10.66
C TYR A 407 -19.90 26.42 12.17
N ALA A 408 -19.75 27.63 12.71
CA ALA A 408 -20.00 27.92 14.12
C ALA A 408 -21.47 27.64 14.51
N LEU A 409 -22.43 27.98 13.64
CA LEU A 409 -23.85 27.72 13.87
C LEU A 409 -24.15 26.21 13.92
N LEU A 410 -23.59 25.43 12.98
CA LEU A 410 -23.78 23.98 12.93
C LEU A 410 -23.19 23.28 14.16
N VAL A 411 -22.01 23.69 14.62
CA VAL A 411 -21.40 23.18 15.86
C VAL A 411 -22.26 23.52 17.08
N GLY A 412 -22.80 24.74 17.14
CA GLY A 412 -23.71 25.16 18.21
C GLY A 412 -24.99 24.33 18.27
N VAL A 413 -25.63 24.08 17.11
CA VAL A 413 -26.84 23.25 17.02
C VAL A 413 -26.56 21.80 17.43
N ALA A 414 -25.44 21.22 16.98
CA ALA A 414 -25.05 19.86 17.36
C ALA A 414 -24.80 19.72 18.87
N ALA A 415 -24.13 20.70 19.48
CA ALA A 415 -23.91 20.73 20.93
C ALA A 415 -25.24 20.85 21.71
N PHE A 416 -26.16 21.69 21.24
CA PHE A 416 -27.49 21.85 21.84
C PHE A 416 -28.30 20.55 21.79
N ILE A 417 -28.33 19.87 20.63
CA ILE A 417 -29.01 18.58 20.46
C ILE A 417 -28.42 17.53 21.42
N CYS A 418 -27.10 17.45 21.55
CA CYS A 418 -26.45 16.52 22.48
C CYS A 418 -26.84 16.78 23.94
N LEU A 419 -26.86 18.05 24.37
CA LEU A 419 -27.27 18.43 25.72
C LEU A 419 -28.76 18.13 25.96
N PHE A 420 -29.62 18.38 24.97
CA PHE A 420 -31.04 18.08 25.04
C PHE A 420 -31.31 16.58 25.18
N LEU A 421 -30.66 15.75 24.36
CA LEU A 421 -30.76 14.29 24.43
C LEU A 421 -30.23 13.75 25.77
N ARG A 422 -29.16 14.33 26.30
CA ARG A 422 -28.64 13.99 27.65
C ARG A 422 -29.67 14.31 28.74
N ARG A 423 -30.36 15.46 28.65
CA ARG A 423 -31.45 15.83 29.58
C ARG A 423 -32.64 14.86 29.51
N ILE A 424 -33.04 14.44 28.31
CA ILE A 424 -34.10 13.43 28.12
C ILE A 424 -33.69 12.11 28.77
N LYS A 425 -32.46 11.65 28.56
CA LYS A 425 -31.94 10.39 29.14
C LYS A 425 -31.93 10.44 30.68
N LEU A 426 -31.54 11.57 31.26
CA LEU A 426 -31.56 11.77 32.71
C LEU A 426 -32.99 11.78 33.29
N LYS A 427 -33.96 12.41 32.61
CA LYS A 427 -35.38 12.37 33.02
C LYS A 427 -35.95 10.95 32.96
N ARG A 428 -35.65 10.19 31.89
CA ARG A 428 -36.07 8.77 31.76
C ARG A 428 -35.52 7.89 32.88
N ASN A 429 -34.26 8.09 33.27
CA ASN A 429 -33.66 7.31 34.37
C ASN A 429 -34.23 7.65 35.75
N LYS A 430 -34.66 8.91 35.99
CA LYS A 430 -35.35 9.27 37.24
C LYS A 430 -36.76 8.67 37.33
N SER A 431 -37.47 8.55 36.20
CA SER A 431 -38.82 7.96 36.16
C SER A 431 -38.84 6.43 36.31
N ARG A 432 -37.71 5.74 36.12
CA ARG A 432 -37.60 4.29 36.31
C ARG A 432 -37.15 3.89 37.73
N ARG A 433 -36.82 4.86 38.59
CA ARG A 433 -36.37 4.64 39.98
C ARG A 433 -37.42 5.04 41.03
N ARG A 434 -38.58 5.54 40.60
CA ARG A 434 -39.82 5.58 41.38
C ARG A 434 -40.72 4.50 40.82
#